data_AF-A0A8T6KZT4-F1
#
_entry.id   AF-A0A8T6KZT4-F1
#
_cell.length_a   1.000
_cell.length_b   1.000
_cell.length_c   1.000
_cell.angle_alpha   90.00
_cell.angle_beta   90.00
_cell.angle_gamma   90.00
#
_symmetry.space_group_name_H-M   'P 1'
#
loop_
_entity.id
_entity.type
_entity.pdbx_description
1 polymer ?
#
loop_
_entity_poly.entity_id
_entity_poly.type
_entity_poly.pdbx_seq_one_letter_code
_entity_poly.pdbx_strand_id
1 'polypeptide(L)'
;MLKLARAIDDPFEQAFFAMVQLPYLQPFDDVNKRLSRLAANIPLIKGNLAPLSFEDVPRSIYAQAILGVYEQGRTELLRDVFLHAYRRSAARFAAVAQSMAEPNPFRMKHRDALRQVAAHIVQERMDRTQAFNHVAEWGTANVNASERRKFQEVAERGLLSLHEGNLVRYGLTLSDLAKWKEVWDQ
;
A
#
# COMPACT_ATOMS: atom_id res chain seq x y z
N MET A 1 -18.77 -2.74 20.29
CA MET A 1 -17.34 -2.64 19.93
C MET A 1 -17.10 -1.77 18.69
N LEU A 2 -17.47 -2.18 17.46
CA LEU A 2 -17.15 -1.41 16.24
C LEU A 2 -17.71 0.02 16.20
N LYS A 3 -18.92 0.25 16.75
CA LYS A 3 -19.49 1.60 16.89
C LYS A 3 -18.62 2.51 17.78
N LEU A 4 -18.12 1.96 18.90
CA LEU A 4 -17.24 2.68 19.82
C LEU A 4 -15.89 2.97 19.18
N ALA A 5 -15.29 1.98 18.49
CA ALA A 5 -14.03 2.18 17.78
C ALA A 5 -14.13 3.36 16.81
N ARG A 6 -15.20 3.44 16.01
CA ARG A 6 -15.43 4.53 15.04
C ARG A 6 -15.65 5.91 15.66
N ALA A 7 -15.99 5.98 16.95
CA ALA A 7 -16.16 7.23 17.68
C ALA A 7 -14.86 7.76 18.28
N ILE A 8 -13.77 7.00 18.20
CA ILE A 8 -12.43 7.43 18.63
C ILE A 8 -11.77 8.14 17.45
N ASP A 9 -11.46 9.42 17.63
CA ASP A 9 -10.86 10.26 16.58
C ASP A 9 -9.34 10.04 16.45
N ASP A 10 -8.64 9.90 17.57
CA ASP A 10 -7.19 9.69 17.55
C ASP A 10 -6.85 8.29 16.99
N PRO A 11 -6.02 8.20 15.93
CA PRO A 11 -5.69 6.91 15.32
C PRO A 11 -4.94 5.95 16.24
N PHE A 12 -4.14 6.46 17.19
CA PHE A 12 -3.40 5.63 18.14
C PHE A 12 -4.32 5.04 19.20
N GLU A 13 -5.23 5.86 19.74
CA GLU A 13 -6.26 5.39 20.65
C GLU A 13 -7.18 4.39 19.97
N GLN A 14 -7.59 4.64 18.72
CA GLN A 14 -8.42 3.71 17.94
C GLN A 14 -7.68 2.38 17.69
N ALA A 15 -6.37 2.44 17.38
CA ALA A 15 -5.52 1.25 17.21
C ALA A 15 -5.40 0.46 18.52
N PHE A 16 -5.10 1.14 19.62
CA PHE A 16 -4.94 0.52 20.93
C PHE A 16 -6.27 -0.06 21.45
N PHE A 17 -7.39 0.64 21.21
CA PHE A 17 -8.72 0.14 21.51
C PHE A 17 -9.01 -1.17 20.79
N ALA A 18 -8.72 -1.25 19.48
CA ALA A 18 -8.86 -2.49 18.72
C ALA A 18 -7.97 -3.61 19.28
N MET A 19 -6.74 -3.26 19.71
CA MET A 19 -5.82 -4.22 20.32
C MET A 19 -6.32 -4.82 21.63
N VAL A 20 -6.96 -4.02 22.48
CA VAL A 20 -7.50 -4.46 23.77
C VAL A 20 -8.81 -5.21 23.59
N GLN A 21 -9.76 -4.61 22.88
CA GLN A 21 -11.17 -5.03 22.92
C GLN A 21 -11.48 -6.22 22.03
N LEU A 22 -10.81 -6.34 20.88
CA LEU A 22 -11.03 -7.46 19.96
C LEU A 22 -10.64 -8.81 20.59
N PRO A 23 -9.42 -8.97 21.16
CA PRO A 23 -9.05 -10.23 21.79
C PRO A 23 -9.81 -10.47 23.11
N TYR A 24 -10.26 -9.42 23.82
CA TYR A 24 -11.11 -9.52 25.01
C TYR A 24 -12.50 -10.08 24.71
N LEU A 25 -13.14 -9.62 23.64
CA LEU A 25 -14.47 -10.09 23.26
C LEU A 25 -14.48 -11.51 22.71
N GLN A 26 -13.36 -11.99 22.16
CA GLN A 26 -13.22 -13.29 21.49
C GLN A 26 -14.35 -13.61 20.50
N PRO A 27 -14.65 -12.75 19.51
CA PRO A 27 -15.76 -12.96 18.57
C PRO A 27 -15.57 -14.15 17.61
N PHE A 28 -14.38 -14.73 17.52
CA PHE A 28 -14.06 -15.87 16.67
C PHE A 28 -13.55 -17.05 17.49
N ASP A 29 -13.69 -18.28 16.99
CA ASP A 29 -13.21 -19.48 17.67
C ASP A 29 -11.68 -19.52 17.82
N ASP A 30 -10.95 -19.00 16.81
CA ASP A 30 -9.50 -18.80 16.84
C ASP A 30 -9.15 -17.43 16.25
N VAL A 31 -7.87 -17.11 16.07
CA VAL A 31 -7.30 -15.95 15.37
C VAL A 31 -7.57 -14.59 15.98
N ASN A 32 -8.34 -14.44 17.06
CA ASN A 32 -8.64 -13.13 17.68
C ASN A 32 -7.40 -12.26 17.93
N LYS A 33 -6.33 -12.84 18.49
CA LYS A 33 -5.07 -12.13 18.76
C LYS A 33 -4.35 -11.70 17.47
N ARG A 34 -4.44 -12.52 16.41
CA ARG A 34 -3.86 -12.21 15.09
C ARG A 34 -4.65 -11.10 14.40
N LEU A 35 -5.98 -11.23 14.41
CA LEU A 35 -6.90 -10.25 13.84
C LEU A 35 -6.79 -8.90 14.55
N SER A 36 -6.67 -8.90 15.88
CA SER A 36 -6.45 -7.71 16.70
C SER A 36 -5.24 -6.88 16.25
N ARG A 37 -4.08 -7.52 16.06
CA ARG A 37 -2.86 -6.85 15.57
C ARG A 37 -3.00 -6.32 14.14
N LEU A 38 -3.73 -7.03 13.29
CA LEU A 38 -4.01 -6.56 11.93
C LEU A 38 -5.00 -5.39 11.94
N ALA A 39 -6.06 -5.47 12.73
CA ALA A 39 -7.08 -4.44 12.85
C ALA A 39 -6.51 -3.13 13.43
N ALA A 40 -5.54 -3.22 14.35
CA ALA A 40 -4.83 -2.07 14.90
C ALA A 40 -4.11 -1.22 13.83
N ASN A 41 -3.77 -1.82 12.68
CA ASN A 41 -3.14 -1.09 11.58
C ASN A 41 -4.12 -0.27 10.73
N ILE A 42 -5.41 -0.61 10.71
CA ILE A 42 -6.44 0.09 9.92
C ILE A 42 -6.48 1.60 10.21
N PRO A 43 -6.63 2.05 11.49
CA PRO A 43 -6.61 3.48 11.80
C PRO A 43 -5.30 4.16 11.42
N LEU A 44 -4.17 3.52 11.70
CA LEU A 44 -2.84 4.07 11.42
C LEU A 44 -2.65 4.32 9.91
N ILE A 45 -2.98 3.34 9.09
CA ILE A 45 -2.89 3.45 7.62
C ILE A 45 -3.84 4.53 7.09
N LYS A 46 -5.08 4.60 7.60
CA LYS A 46 -6.03 5.65 7.22
C LYS A 46 -5.53 7.05 7.59
N GLY A 47 -4.82 7.18 8.72
CA GLY A 47 -4.16 8.41 9.15
C GLY A 47 -2.83 8.69 8.45
N ASN A 48 -2.45 7.90 7.43
CA ASN A 48 -1.15 8.00 6.74
C ASN A 48 0.05 7.89 7.71
N LEU A 49 -0.10 7.08 8.75
CA LEU A 49 0.93 6.79 9.74
C LEU A 49 1.65 5.48 9.41
N ALA A 50 2.84 5.31 9.99
CA ALA A 50 3.61 4.08 9.82
C ALA A 50 2.81 2.86 10.31
N PRO A 51 2.84 1.73 9.58
CA PRO A 51 2.20 0.51 10.02
C PRO A 51 2.90 -0.05 11.26
N LEU A 52 2.11 -0.53 12.21
CA LEU A 52 2.54 -1.21 13.43
C LEU A 52 2.97 -2.66 13.14
N SER A 53 4.19 -2.99 13.59
CA SER A 53 4.77 -4.33 13.59
C SER A 53 5.16 -4.76 15.00
N PHE A 54 5.06 -6.06 15.27
CA PHE A 54 5.45 -6.71 16.53
C PHE A 54 6.70 -7.57 16.38
N GLU A 55 7.43 -7.44 15.26
CA GLU A 55 8.60 -8.24 14.95
C GLU A 55 9.66 -8.22 16.06
N ASP A 56 9.88 -7.05 16.66
CA ASP A 56 10.87 -6.85 17.75
C ASP A 56 10.29 -7.11 19.15
N VAL A 57 9.02 -7.53 19.26
CA VAL A 57 8.37 -7.74 20.56
C VAL A 57 8.50 -9.19 20.97
N PRO A 58 9.13 -9.51 22.12
CA PRO A 58 9.17 -10.87 22.63
C PRO A 58 7.75 -11.43 22.83
N ARG A 59 7.51 -12.64 22.31
CA ARG A 59 6.19 -13.30 22.41
C ARG A 59 5.73 -13.47 23.86
N SER A 60 6.66 -13.73 24.78
CA SER A 60 6.39 -13.87 26.21
C SER A 60 5.81 -12.60 26.82
N ILE A 61 6.40 -11.44 26.52
CA ILE A 61 5.94 -10.14 27.01
C ILE A 61 4.56 -9.80 26.45
N TYR A 62 4.34 -10.02 25.15
CA TYR A 62 3.01 -9.83 24.57
C TYR A 62 1.95 -10.75 25.20
N ALA A 63 2.30 -12.02 25.44
CA ALA A 63 1.41 -12.96 26.10
C ALA A 63 1.04 -12.51 27.51
N GLN A 64 2.01 -12.08 28.31
CA GLN A 64 1.79 -11.54 29.66
C GLN A 64 0.92 -10.27 29.63
N ALA A 65 1.17 -9.37 28.69
CA ALA A 65 0.35 -8.16 28.50
C ALA A 65 -1.12 -8.50 28.23
N ILE A 66 -1.36 -9.49 27.38
CA ILE A 66 -2.70 -9.97 27.06
C ILE A 66 -3.36 -10.67 28.25
N LEU A 67 -2.62 -11.47 29.03
CA LEU A 67 -3.13 -12.06 30.27
C LEU A 67 -3.49 -11.00 31.30
N GLY A 68 -2.70 -9.92 31.43
CA GLY A 68 -3.04 -8.78 32.29
C GLY A 68 -4.38 -8.14 31.92
N VAL A 69 -4.68 -8.04 30.61
CA VAL A 69 -5.98 -7.58 30.14
C VAL A 69 -7.09 -8.59 30.49
N TYR A 70 -6.87 -9.88 30.24
CA TYR A 70 -7.89 -10.92 30.45
C TYR A 70 -8.23 -11.17 31.92
N GLU A 71 -7.21 -11.31 32.75
CA GLU A 71 -7.35 -11.80 34.11
C GLU A 71 -7.49 -10.66 35.12
N GLN A 72 -6.89 -9.51 34.83
CA GLN A 72 -6.80 -8.39 35.78
C GLN A 72 -7.52 -7.14 35.29
N GLY A 73 -8.02 -7.12 34.05
CA GLY A 73 -8.64 -5.93 33.45
C GLY A 73 -7.65 -4.76 33.27
N ARG A 74 -6.34 -5.03 33.33
CA ARG A 74 -5.28 -4.04 33.33
C ARG A 74 -4.64 -3.91 31.95
N THR A 75 -4.59 -2.69 31.42
CA THR A 75 -4.14 -2.42 30.04
C THR A 75 -2.73 -1.82 29.96
N GLU A 76 -2.12 -1.49 31.09
CA GLU A 76 -0.88 -0.72 31.19
C GLU A 76 0.28 -1.44 30.52
N LEU A 77 0.45 -2.75 30.79
CA LEU A 77 1.52 -3.53 30.16
C LEU A 77 1.32 -3.64 28.64
N LEU A 78 0.08 -3.79 28.18
CA LEU A 78 -0.22 -3.84 26.74
C LEU A 78 0.00 -2.48 26.07
N ARG A 79 -0.31 -1.38 26.76
CA ARG A 79 -0.01 -0.01 26.30
C ARG A 79 1.49 0.17 26.13
N ASP A 80 2.28 -0.25 27.10
CA ASP A 80 3.74 -0.09 27.05
C ASP A 80 4.35 -0.94 25.92
N VAL A 81 3.83 -2.16 25.71
CA VAL A 81 4.16 -3.01 24.55
C VAL A 81 3.79 -2.34 23.23
N PHE A 82 2.59 -1.76 23.13
CA PHE A 82 2.13 -1.04 21.94
C PHE A 82 3.04 0.14 21.61
N LEU A 83 3.36 0.98 22.60
CA LEU A 83 4.24 2.14 22.41
C LEU A 83 5.65 1.74 22.00
N HIS A 84 6.20 0.69 22.62
CA HIS A 84 7.51 0.15 22.25
C HIS A 84 7.51 -0.33 20.79
N ALA A 85 6.53 -1.17 20.43
CA ALA A 85 6.37 -1.72 19.10
C ALA A 85 6.20 -0.61 18.05
N TYR A 86 5.37 0.39 18.33
CA TYR A 86 5.10 1.47 17.40
C TYR A 86 6.32 2.36 17.16
N ARG A 87 7.07 2.74 18.22
CA ARG A 87 8.30 3.53 18.06
C ARG A 87 9.32 2.83 17.17
N ARG A 88 9.51 1.52 17.35
CA ARG A 88 10.39 0.70 16.51
C ARG A 88 9.88 0.62 15.07
N SER A 89 8.58 0.42 14.89
CA SER A 89 7.94 0.34 13.58
C SER A 89 8.07 1.65 12.81
N ALA A 90 7.82 2.79 13.46
CA ALA A 90 7.95 4.12 12.87
C ALA A 90 9.40 4.42 12.46
N ALA A 91 10.38 4.08 13.30
CA ALA A 91 11.79 4.25 12.97
C ALA A 91 12.22 3.42 11.75
N ARG A 92 11.79 2.15 11.69
CA ARG A 92 12.03 1.27 10.52
C ARG A 92 11.35 1.82 9.27
N PHE A 93 10.09 2.23 9.39
CA PHE A 93 9.32 2.76 8.28
C PHE A 93 9.96 4.04 7.73
N ALA A 94 10.44 4.94 8.58
CA ALA A 94 11.15 6.14 8.16
C ALA A 94 12.44 5.82 7.40
N ALA A 95 13.23 4.85 7.87
CA ALA A 95 14.44 4.40 7.19
C ALA A 95 14.15 3.81 5.81
N VAL A 96 13.07 3.02 5.68
CA VAL A 96 12.64 2.46 4.39
C VAL A 96 12.09 3.56 3.48
N ALA A 97 11.24 4.44 4.00
CA ALA A 97 10.64 5.54 3.24
C ALA A 97 11.69 6.48 2.64
N GLN A 98 12.81 6.74 3.32
CA GLN A 98 13.93 7.52 2.79
C GLN A 98 14.59 6.87 1.56
N SER A 99 14.52 5.54 1.42
CA SER A 99 15.03 4.82 0.25
C SER A 99 13.99 4.61 -0.85
N MET A 100 12.70 4.81 -0.55
CA MET A 100 11.64 4.74 -1.53
C MET A 100 11.56 6.06 -2.30
N ALA A 101 11.64 6.01 -3.62
CA ALA A 101 11.42 7.20 -4.45
C ALA A 101 10.04 7.80 -4.13
N GLU A 102 9.98 9.11 -3.89
CA GLU A 102 8.72 9.81 -3.63
C GLU A 102 7.66 9.46 -4.68
N PRO A 103 6.37 9.30 -4.30
CA PRO A 103 5.31 9.09 -5.26
C PRO A 103 5.31 10.25 -6.25
N ASN A 104 5.69 10.00 -7.49
CA ASN A 104 5.77 11.05 -8.52
C ASN A 104 4.36 11.67 -8.69
N PRO A 105 4.12 12.92 -8.25
CA PRO A 105 2.76 13.50 -8.21
C PRO A 105 2.13 13.56 -9.59
N PHE A 106 2.96 13.69 -10.63
CA PHE A 106 2.53 13.65 -12.02
C PHE A 106 1.99 12.27 -12.42
N ARG A 107 2.65 11.19 -12.00
CA ARG A 107 2.15 9.81 -12.21
C ARG A 107 0.85 9.56 -11.47
N MET A 108 0.66 10.15 -10.29
CA MET A 108 -0.60 10.03 -9.56
C MET A 108 -1.73 10.76 -10.28
N LYS A 109 -1.51 12.03 -10.68
CA LYS A 109 -2.49 12.84 -11.42
C LYS A 109 -2.92 12.16 -12.73
N HIS A 110 -1.97 11.60 -13.46
CA HIS A 110 -2.19 11.00 -14.78
C HIS A 110 -2.28 9.47 -14.73
N ARG A 111 -2.53 8.86 -13.56
CA ARG A 111 -2.50 7.40 -13.38
C ARG A 111 -3.40 6.66 -14.37
N ASP A 112 -4.64 7.12 -14.51
CA ASP A 112 -5.62 6.42 -15.35
C ASP A 112 -5.31 6.61 -16.84
N ALA A 113 -4.84 7.79 -17.23
CA ALA A 113 -4.33 8.07 -18.57
C ALA A 113 -3.12 7.19 -18.95
N LEU A 114 -2.13 7.12 -18.06
CA LEU A 114 -0.95 6.26 -18.24
C LEU A 114 -1.33 4.78 -18.32
N ARG A 115 -2.30 4.36 -17.50
CA ARG A 115 -2.85 3.00 -17.54
C ARG A 115 -3.51 2.71 -18.88
N GLN A 116 -4.38 3.59 -19.35
CA GLN A 116 -5.14 3.40 -20.58
C GLN A 116 -4.21 3.30 -21.81
N VAL A 117 -3.27 4.23 -21.94
CA VAL A 117 -2.32 4.26 -23.06
C VAL A 117 -1.44 3.02 -23.07
N ALA A 118 -0.85 2.68 -21.92
CA ALA A 118 0.01 1.50 -21.84
C ALA A 118 -0.77 0.19 -22.08
N ALA A 119 -1.99 0.08 -21.56
CA ALA A 119 -2.82 -1.10 -21.80
C ALA A 119 -3.16 -1.26 -23.29
N HIS A 120 -3.55 -0.18 -23.95
CA HIS A 120 -3.88 -0.19 -25.37
C HIS A 120 -2.68 -0.59 -26.24
N ILE A 121 -1.51 -0.01 -26.00
CA ILE A 121 -0.27 -0.33 -26.73
C ILE A 121 0.08 -1.82 -26.64
N VAL A 122 -0.02 -2.39 -25.43
CA VAL A 122 0.30 -3.81 -25.20
C VAL A 122 -0.75 -4.72 -25.84
N GLN A 123 -2.04 -4.35 -25.75
CA GLN A 123 -3.14 -5.15 -26.29
C GLN A 123 -3.18 -5.15 -27.82
N GLU A 124 -2.93 -4.00 -28.44
CA GLU A 124 -2.81 -3.83 -29.91
C GLU A 124 -1.48 -4.33 -30.46
N ARG A 125 -0.57 -4.78 -29.59
CA ARG A 125 0.73 -5.33 -29.94
C ARG A 125 1.59 -4.37 -30.79
N MET A 126 1.64 -3.10 -30.38
CA MET A 126 2.41 -2.09 -31.09
C MET A 126 3.91 -2.28 -30.87
N ASP A 127 4.70 -2.16 -31.95
CA ASP A 127 6.18 -2.09 -31.86
C ASP A 127 6.65 -0.79 -31.19
N ARG A 128 7.95 -0.66 -30.94
CA ARG A 128 8.50 0.52 -30.24
C ARG A 128 8.16 1.84 -30.93
N THR A 129 8.22 1.88 -32.26
CA THR A 129 7.99 3.09 -33.06
C THR A 129 6.51 3.47 -33.02
N GLN A 130 5.64 2.48 -33.25
CA GLN A 130 4.19 2.63 -33.18
C GLN A 130 3.74 3.07 -31.79
N ALA A 131 4.28 2.47 -30.73
CA ALA A 131 3.95 2.82 -29.35
C ALA A 131 4.31 4.28 -29.03
N PHE A 132 5.50 4.74 -29.39
CA PHE A 132 5.93 6.12 -29.08
C PHE A 132 5.12 7.15 -29.88
N ASN A 133 4.83 6.86 -31.15
CA ASN A 133 3.93 7.69 -31.95
C ASN A 133 2.52 7.75 -31.34
N HIS A 134 1.98 6.60 -30.91
CA HIS A 134 0.68 6.53 -30.26
C HIS A 134 0.63 7.32 -28.94
N VAL A 135 1.66 7.21 -28.10
CA VAL A 135 1.78 8.01 -26.86
C VAL A 135 1.73 9.51 -27.18
N ALA A 136 2.42 9.95 -28.24
CA ALA A 136 2.46 11.35 -28.63
C ALA A 136 1.11 11.86 -29.16
N GLU A 137 0.46 11.09 -30.02
CA GLU A 137 -0.88 11.38 -30.57
C GLU A 137 -1.93 11.43 -29.46
N TRP A 138 -1.99 10.38 -28.63
CA TRP A 138 -2.93 10.28 -27.53
C TRP A 138 -2.74 11.41 -26.52
N GLY A 139 -1.47 11.72 -26.19
CA GLY A 139 -1.14 12.83 -25.29
C GLY A 139 -1.58 14.19 -25.84
N THR A 140 -1.56 14.38 -27.15
CA THR A 140 -2.02 15.63 -27.77
C THR A 140 -3.53 15.82 -27.60
N ALA A 141 -4.30 14.76 -27.70
CA ALA A 141 -5.76 14.79 -27.56
C ALA A 141 -6.24 14.86 -26.10
N ASN A 142 -5.51 14.24 -25.16
CA ASN A 142 -6.01 13.99 -23.80
C ASN A 142 -5.24 14.70 -22.68
N VAL A 143 -4.11 15.36 -22.97
CA VAL A 143 -3.27 16.03 -21.99
C VAL A 143 -3.06 17.51 -22.35
N ASN A 144 -3.09 18.36 -21.33
CA ASN A 144 -2.83 19.80 -21.46
C ASN A 144 -1.50 20.08 -22.15
N ALA A 145 -1.45 21.09 -23.01
CA ALA A 145 -0.26 21.43 -23.80
C ALA A 145 1.03 21.59 -22.96
N SER A 146 0.92 22.17 -21.75
CA SER A 146 2.04 22.35 -20.83
C SER A 146 2.56 21.06 -20.19
N GLU A 147 1.78 19.97 -20.22
CA GLU A 147 2.08 18.70 -19.57
C GLU A 147 2.45 17.58 -20.56
N ARG A 148 2.20 17.76 -21.87
CA ARG A 148 2.37 16.72 -22.91
C ARG A 148 3.76 16.11 -22.95
N ARG A 149 4.82 16.93 -22.95
CA ARG A 149 6.19 16.45 -23.00
C ARG A 149 6.52 15.56 -21.79
N LYS A 150 6.13 16.00 -20.59
CA LYS A 150 6.34 15.24 -19.36
C LYS A 150 5.51 13.96 -19.34
N PHE A 151 4.30 13.99 -19.92
CA PHE A 151 3.47 12.79 -20.08
C PHE A 151 4.11 11.75 -20.99
N GLN A 152 4.59 12.17 -22.16
CA GLN A 152 5.29 11.31 -23.12
C GLN A 152 6.51 10.64 -22.45
N GLU A 153 7.39 11.42 -21.84
CA GLU A 153 8.58 10.90 -21.15
C GLU A 153 8.22 9.88 -20.05
N VAL A 154 7.16 10.13 -19.30
CA VAL A 154 6.71 9.24 -18.21
C VAL A 154 6.07 7.96 -18.74
N ALA A 155 5.28 8.05 -19.81
CA ALA A 155 4.62 6.92 -20.46
C ALA A 155 5.65 6.01 -21.16
N GLU A 156 6.57 6.57 -21.93
CA GLU A 156 7.63 5.83 -22.63
C GLU A 156 8.55 5.10 -21.65
N ARG A 157 9.02 5.78 -20.58
CA ARG A 157 9.77 5.11 -19.50
C ARG A 157 8.94 4.03 -18.82
N GLY A 158 7.63 4.26 -18.68
CA GLY A 158 6.69 3.28 -18.16
C GLY A 158 6.69 2.00 -18.99
N LEU A 159 6.53 2.13 -20.32
CA LEU A 159 6.54 1.03 -21.29
C LEU A 159 7.87 0.27 -21.29
N LEU A 160 8.99 0.99 -21.32
CA LEU A 160 10.33 0.40 -21.27
C LEU A 160 10.61 -0.36 -19.97
N SER A 161 9.93 0.02 -18.87
CA SER A 161 10.06 -0.64 -17.56
C SER A 161 9.06 -1.78 -17.34
N LEU A 162 8.20 -2.11 -18.31
CA LEU A 162 7.18 -3.15 -18.14
C LEU A 162 7.80 -4.52 -17.88
N HIS A 163 7.40 -5.13 -16.77
CA HIS A 163 7.84 -6.45 -16.37
C HIS A 163 6.76 -7.12 -15.51
N GLU A 164 6.89 -8.41 -15.26
CA GLU A 164 5.89 -9.23 -14.55
C GLU A 164 5.45 -8.60 -13.20
N GLY A 165 6.41 -8.09 -12.42
CA GLY A 165 6.14 -7.42 -11.13
C GLY A 165 5.41 -6.07 -11.17
N ASN A 166 5.11 -5.47 -12.33
CA ASN A 166 4.42 -4.18 -12.41
C ASN A 166 3.18 -4.13 -13.33
N LEU A 167 2.83 -5.24 -13.99
CA LEU A 167 1.72 -5.35 -14.94
C LEU A 167 0.36 -4.95 -14.36
N VAL A 168 0.10 -5.32 -13.10
CA VAL A 168 -1.17 -5.05 -12.42
C VAL A 168 -1.47 -3.55 -12.35
N ARG A 169 -0.44 -2.70 -12.33
CA ARG A 169 -0.61 -1.23 -12.33
C ARG A 169 -1.28 -0.72 -13.60
N TYR A 170 -1.07 -1.43 -14.71
CA TYR A 170 -1.63 -1.12 -16.01
C TYR A 170 -2.87 -1.97 -16.34
N GLY A 171 -3.27 -2.91 -15.45
CA GLY A 171 -4.38 -3.82 -15.69
C GLY A 171 -4.09 -4.89 -16.73
N LEU A 172 -2.82 -5.25 -16.91
CA LEU A 172 -2.35 -6.21 -17.89
C LEU A 172 -2.09 -7.59 -17.26
N THR A 173 -2.22 -8.64 -18.07
CA THR A 173 -1.89 -10.01 -17.68
C THR A 173 -0.51 -10.44 -18.17
N LEU A 174 0.03 -11.53 -17.62
CA LEU A 174 1.27 -12.14 -18.11
C LEU A 174 1.17 -12.57 -19.59
N SER A 175 -0.03 -12.98 -20.03
CA SER A 175 -0.27 -13.35 -21.44
C SER A 175 -0.14 -12.15 -22.37
N ASP A 176 -0.64 -10.99 -21.96
CA ASP A 176 -0.55 -9.75 -22.74
C ASP A 176 0.92 -9.34 -22.90
N LEU A 177 1.69 -9.38 -21.81
CA LEU A 177 3.12 -9.07 -21.83
C LEU A 177 3.90 -10.02 -22.75
N ALA A 178 3.63 -11.33 -22.67
CA ALA A 178 4.32 -12.32 -23.49
C ALA A 178 4.09 -12.07 -24.99
N LYS A 179 2.83 -11.86 -25.39
CA LYS A 179 2.45 -11.59 -26.79
C LYS A 179 3.02 -10.29 -27.32
N TRP A 180 3.09 -9.25 -26.48
CA TRP A 180 3.63 -7.96 -26.89
C TRP A 180 5.16 -7.97 -27.03
N LYS A 181 5.86 -8.72 -26.18
CA LYS A 181 7.33 -8.87 -26.28
C LYS A 181 7.80 -9.47 -27.61
N GLU A 182 6.96 -10.27 -28.29
CA GLU A 182 7.29 -10.84 -29.60
C GLU A 182 7.49 -9.78 -30.71
N VAL A 183 6.87 -8.61 -30.56
CA VAL A 183 6.89 -7.49 -31.53
C VAL A 183 7.60 -6.24 -30.99
N TRP A 184 7.85 -6.14 -29.69
CA TRP A 184 8.45 -4.95 -29.08
C TRP A 184 9.90 -4.66 -29.52
N ASP A 185 10.66 -5.71 -29.80
CA ASP A 185 12.08 -5.63 -30.19
C ASP A 185 12.29 -5.86 -31.70
N GLN A 186 11.22 -5.87 -32.50
CA GLN A 186 11.27 -5.83 -33.97
C GLN A 186 11.42 -4.40 -34.47
#